data_AF-A0A426JV96-F1
#
_entry.id   AF-A0A426JV96-F1
#
_cell.length_a   1.000
_cell.length_b   1.000
_cell.length_c   1.000
_cell.angle_alpha   90.00
_cell.angle_beta   90.00
_cell.angle_gamma   90.00
#
_symmetry.space_group_name_H-M   'P 1'
#
loop_
_entity.id
_entity.type
_entity.pdbx_description
1 polymer ?
#
loop_
_entity_poly.entity_id
_entity_poly.type
_entity_poly.pdbx_seq_one_letter_code
_entity_poly.pdbx_strand_id
1 'polypeptide(L)'
;MTSAESIGSVTDRLNWLFDVVTVLDPATGRRPYTDAEVGEGVGVSQIKIALHRRGEPATPDLLSAVARFFGTDPAFFGSDPSAVAGAYEQVVQRALRDCGLDEHRLCRVFSPLPEPRWDQLRRVLVGLRAPSPLGEETPQAEPEARTRLRIWSSTLTGPMSAAQLEDLCRDVLAALDVRPPWDPIDLCKRLSAYRGRRIKVKGVDLGATTSIGHLVQQSRVDSIFYERTAPAPQRDLVIAHELIHLLRRHLDFGDALTCGADLGTENAYSDWREWEAEVGARILAGLARERPRPNGLRPGVSPEERGIAGAFGFVDQE
;
A
#
# COMPACT_ATOMS: atom_id res chain seq x y z
N MET A 1 -27.33 -19.19 6.30
CA MET A 1 -27.43 -19.45 4.86
C MET A 1 -26.03 -19.33 4.28
N THR A 2 -25.68 -20.29 3.43
CA THR A 2 -24.33 -20.82 3.22
C THR A 2 -23.41 -19.91 2.41
N SER A 3 -22.15 -19.88 2.85
CA SER A 3 -20.95 -19.18 2.37
C SER A 3 -20.45 -19.58 0.96
N ALA A 4 -21.37 -19.79 0.01
CA ALA A 4 -21.07 -20.22 -1.37
C ALA A 4 -21.25 -19.11 -2.43
N GLU A 5 -21.68 -17.91 -2.05
CA GLU A 5 -22.09 -16.84 -2.99
C GLU A 5 -21.05 -15.73 -3.25
N SER A 6 -19.75 -15.93 -2.95
CA SER A 6 -18.71 -14.92 -3.26
C SER A 6 -17.52 -15.52 -4.02
N ILE A 7 -17.80 -16.39 -4.98
CA ILE A 7 -16.87 -16.75 -6.03
C ILE A 7 -17.55 -16.27 -7.29
N GLY A 8 -17.14 -15.09 -7.77
CA GLY A 8 -17.82 -14.38 -8.87
C GLY A 8 -18.17 -15.28 -10.06
N SER A 9 -19.10 -14.84 -10.88
CA SER A 9 -19.52 -15.57 -12.07
C SER A 9 -18.32 -15.92 -12.96
N VAL A 10 -18.47 -16.90 -13.86
CA VAL A 10 -17.42 -17.20 -14.87
C VAL A 10 -16.97 -15.94 -15.61
N THR A 11 -17.91 -15.02 -15.86
CA THR A 11 -17.68 -13.71 -16.46
C THR A 11 -16.81 -12.82 -15.58
N ASP A 12 -17.10 -12.73 -14.28
CA ASP A 12 -16.31 -11.92 -13.33
C ASP A 12 -14.89 -12.45 -13.25
N ARG A 13 -14.74 -13.76 -13.19
CA ARG A 13 -13.46 -14.46 -13.18
C ARG A 13 -12.66 -14.23 -14.46
N LEU A 14 -13.33 -14.26 -15.61
CA LEU A 14 -12.70 -13.97 -16.89
C LEU A 14 -12.19 -12.53 -16.94
N ASN A 15 -13.03 -11.55 -16.57
CA ASN A 15 -12.64 -10.15 -16.53
C ASN A 15 -11.52 -9.89 -15.51
N TRP A 16 -11.49 -10.62 -14.40
CA TRP A 16 -10.42 -10.55 -13.43
C TRP A 16 -9.06 -11.00 -14.01
N LEU A 17 -9.03 -12.06 -14.83
CA LEU A 17 -7.77 -12.50 -15.49
C LEU A 17 -7.23 -11.44 -16.46
N PHE A 18 -8.10 -10.77 -17.21
CA PHE A 18 -7.71 -9.69 -18.11
C PHE A 18 -7.03 -8.53 -17.37
N ASP A 19 -7.48 -8.25 -16.15
CA ASP A 19 -6.93 -7.16 -15.35
C ASP A 19 -5.65 -7.54 -14.60
N VAL A 20 -5.55 -8.80 -14.16
CA VAL A 20 -4.46 -9.27 -13.29
C VAL A 20 -3.29 -9.86 -14.07
N VAL A 21 -3.54 -10.52 -15.19
CA VAL A 21 -2.48 -11.09 -16.02
C VAL A 21 -2.12 -10.11 -17.12
N THR A 22 -0.85 -9.69 -17.15
CA THR A 22 -0.36 -8.67 -18.09
C THR A 22 0.70 -9.24 -18.99
N VAL A 23 0.78 -8.69 -20.20
CA VAL A 23 1.87 -8.91 -21.14
C VAL A 23 2.84 -7.74 -21.07
N LEU A 24 4.13 -8.01 -21.22
CA LEU A 24 5.15 -6.97 -21.36
C LEU A 24 5.16 -6.49 -22.81
N ASP A 25 4.66 -5.29 -23.05
CA ASP A 25 4.76 -4.60 -24.33
C ASP A 25 6.04 -3.76 -24.34
N PRO A 26 6.96 -3.95 -25.31
CA PRO A 26 8.20 -3.17 -25.38
C PRO A 26 7.99 -1.66 -25.50
N ALA A 27 6.86 -1.22 -26.07
CA ALA A 27 6.57 0.19 -26.31
C ALA A 27 5.82 0.83 -25.14
N THR A 28 4.86 0.13 -24.54
CA THR A 28 3.97 0.70 -23.50
C THR A 28 4.22 0.15 -22.10
N GLY A 29 5.15 -0.77 -21.93
CA GLY A 29 5.35 -1.49 -20.68
C GLY A 29 4.28 -2.56 -20.46
N ARG A 30 4.04 -2.93 -19.19
CA ARG A 30 3.04 -3.97 -18.88
C ARG A 30 1.63 -3.47 -19.17
N ARG A 31 0.86 -4.23 -19.95
CA ARG A 31 -0.56 -3.95 -20.25
C ARG A 31 -1.43 -5.21 -20.15
N PRO A 32 -2.75 -5.06 -19.94
CA PRO A 32 -3.72 -6.14 -20.11
C PRO A 32 -3.65 -6.78 -21.50
N TYR A 33 -4.07 -8.03 -21.59
CA TYR A 33 -4.35 -8.67 -22.88
C TYR A 33 -5.59 -8.05 -23.53
N THR A 34 -5.60 -8.01 -24.86
CA THR A 34 -6.76 -7.62 -25.67
C THR A 34 -7.61 -8.84 -26.02
N ASP A 35 -8.89 -8.64 -26.32
CA ASP A 35 -9.77 -9.73 -26.77
C ASP A 35 -9.25 -10.41 -28.06
N ALA A 36 -8.53 -9.66 -28.90
CA ALA A 36 -7.88 -10.17 -30.10
C ALA A 36 -6.75 -11.15 -29.78
N GLU A 37 -5.84 -10.78 -28.86
CA GLU A 37 -4.72 -11.63 -28.45
C GLU A 37 -5.19 -12.92 -27.78
N VAL A 38 -6.19 -12.81 -26.89
CA VAL A 38 -6.79 -14.00 -26.26
C VAL A 38 -7.50 -14.86 -27.29
N GLY A 39 -8.28 -14.24 -28.19
CA GLY A 39 -9.00 -14.93 -29.26
C GLY A 39 -8.07 -15.74 -30.15
N GLU A 40 -7.02 -15.10 -30.66
CA GLU A 40 -5.97 -15.75 -31.45
C GLU A 40 -5.32 -16.90 -30.68
N GLY A 41 -4.94 -16.67 -29.42
CA GLY A 41 -4.27 -17.66 -28.58
C GLY A 41 -5.12 -18.88 -28.23
N VAL A 42 -6.45 -18.77 -28.25
CA VAL A 42 -7.38 -19.88 -27.97
C VAL A 42 -8.12 -20.40 -29.20
N GLY A 43 -7.81 -19.87 -30.40
CA GLY A 43 -8.40 -20.32 -31.66
C GLY A 43 -9.85 -19.88 -31.88
N VAL A 44 -10.26 -18.73 -31.37
CA VAL A 44 -11.60 -18.15 -31.58
C VAL A 44 -11.55 -16.68 -31.99
N SER A 45 -12.66 -16.13 -32.46
CA SER A 45 -12.71 -14.70 -32.81
C SER A 45 -12.69 -13.81 -31.56
N GLN A 46 -12.12 -12.60 -31.68
CA GLN A 46 -12.17 -11.57 -30.64
C GLN A 46 -13.60 -11.25 -30.18
N ILE A 47 -14.57 -11.31 -31.10
CA ILE A 47 -15.99 -11.07 -30.80
C ILE A 47 -16.50 -12.13 -29.83
N LYS A 48 -16.12 -13.39 -30.02
CA LYS A 48 -16.52 -14.49 -29.13
C LYS A 48 -15.98 -14.29 -27.72
N ILE A 49 -14.73 -13.84 -27.57
CA ILE A 49 -14.15 -13.49 -26.26
C ILE A 49 -14.92 -12.32 -25.62
N ALA A 50 -15.18 -11.25 -26.38
CA ALA A 50 -15.90 -10.09 -25.90
C ALA A 50 -17.33 -10.42 -25.42
N LEU A 51 -18.03 -11.34 -26.09
CA LEU A 51 -19.36 -11.80 -25.69
C LEU A 51 -19.32 -12.54 -24.35
N HIS A 52 -18.34 -13.43 -24.14
CA HIS A 52 -18.19 -14.13 -22.86
C HIS A 52 -17.83 -13.16 -21.72
N ARG A 53 -17.00 -12.14 -21.98
CA ARG A 53 -16.70 -11.07 -21.02
C ARG A 53 -17.92 -10.22 -20.65
N ARG A 54 -18.98 -10.25 -21.46
CA ARG A 54 -20.26 -9.56 -21.24
C ARG A 54 -21.35 -10.46 -20.65
N GLY A 55 -21.06 -11.72 -20.36
CA GLY A 55 -21.99 -12.62 -19.71
C GLY A 55 -22.53 -13.77 -20.56
N GLU A 56 -22.12 -13.91 -21.83
CA GLU A 56 -22.52 -15.09 -22.58
C GLU A 56 -21.86 -16.36 -22.03
N PRO A 57 -22.61 -17.48 -21.89
CA PRO A 57 -22.06 -18.72 -21.37
C PRO A 57 -20.99 -19.29 -22.30
N ALA A 58 -19.84 -19.63 -21.73
CA ALA A 58 -18.75 -20.26 -22.45
C ALA A 58 -18.79 -21.79 -22.29
N THR A 59 -18.39 -22.50 -23.34
CA THR A 59 -18.21 -23.96 -23.29
C THR A 59 -17.01 -24.32 -22.39
N PRO A 60 -17.03 -25.46 -21.68
CA PRO A 60 -15.90 -25.92 -20.85
C PRO A 60 -14.56 -25.99 -21.59
N ASP A 61 -14.56 -26.39 -22.87
CA ASP A 61 -13.35 -26.46 -23.70
C ASP A 61 -12.72 -25.08 -23.93
N LEU A 62 -13.56 -24.07 -24.18
CA LEU A 62 -13.12 -22.69 -24.33
C LEU A 62 -12.56 -22.14 -23.02
N LEU A 63 -13.23 -22.39 -21.89
CA LEU A 63 -12.74 -21.95 -20.57
C LEU A 63 -11.40 -22.61 -20.23
N SER A 64 -11.23 -23.88 -20.58
CA SER A 64 -9.98 -24.61 -20.40
C SER A 64 -8.86 -24.07 -21.31
N ALA A 65 -9.19 -23.65 -22.54
CA ALA A 65 -8.23 -23.02 -23.44
C ALA A 65 -7.82 -21.62 -22.94
N VAL A 66 -8.78 -20.83 -22.46
CA VAL A 66 -8.55 -19.52 -21.85
C VAL A 66 -7.70 -19.64 -20.58
N ALA A 67 -7.99 -20.60 -19.71
CA ALA A 67 -7.18 -20.85 -18.52
C ALA A 67 -5.72 -21.15 -18.89
N ARG A 68 -5.50 -22.03 -19.88
CA ARG A 68 -4.15 -22.32 -20.41
C ARG A 68 -3.47 -21.10 -21.00
N PHE A 69 -4.19 -20.27 -21.77
CA PHE A 69 -3.64 -19.02 -22.33
C PHE A 69 -3.12 -18.10 -21.24
N PHE A 70 -3.90 -17.90 -20.17
CA PHE A 70 -3.49 -17.08 -19.03
C PHE A 70 -2.49 -17.78 -18.10
N GLY A 71 -2.17 -19.06 -18.34
CA GLY A 71 -1.30 -19.87 -17.50
C GLY A 71 -1.87 -20.11 -16.10
N THR A 72 -3.18 -20.36 -16.01
CA THR A 72 -3.89 -20.74 -14.78
C THR A 72 -4.53 -22.13 -14.93
N ASP A 73 -4.89 -22.74 -13.80
CA ASP A 73 -5.59 -24.02 -13.76
C ASP A 73 -7.03 -23.88 -14.29
N PRO A 74 -7.54 -24.78 -15.16
CA PRO A 74 -8.94 -24.77 -15.61
C PRO A 74 -9.97 -24.77 -14.47
N ALA A 75 -9.61 -25.30 -13.29
CA ALA A 75 -10.41 -25.25 -12.08
C ALA A 75 -10.77 -23.81 -11.66
N PHE A 76 -10.02 -22.79 -12.10
CA PHE A 76 -10.35 -21.38 -11.90
C PHE A 76 -11.77 -21.03 -12.33
N PHE A 77 -12.26 -21.62 -13.43
CA PHE A 77 -13.63 -21.43 -13.92
C PHE A 77 -14.62 -22.50 -13.44
N GLY A 78 -14.15 -23.42 -12.59
CA GLY A 78 -14.95 -24.52 -12.05
C GLY A 78 -15.97 -24.10 -11.01
N SER A 79 -16.68 -25.11 -10.50
CA SER A 79 -17.71 -24.96 -9.46
C SER A 79 -17.24 -25.33 -8.06
N ASP A 80 -16.05 -25.94 -7.91
CA ASP A 80 -15.48 -26.27 -6.58
C ASP A 80 -14.82 -25.04 -5.95
N PRO A 81 -15.36 -24.51 -4.83
CA PRO A 81 -14.82 -23.34 -4.16
C PRO A 81 -13.34 -23.45 -3.78
N SER A 82 -12.90 -24.62 -3.34
CA SER A 82 -11.53 -24.84 -2.86
C SER A 82 -10.54 -24.80 -4.02
N ALA A 83 -10.83 -25.54 -5.09
CA ALA A 83 -9.99 -25.53 -6.29
C ALA A 83 -9.95 -24.16 -6.97
N VAL A 84 -11.07 -23.43 -7.01
CA VAL A 84 -11.11 -22.06 -7.53
C VAL A 84 -10.22 -21.14 -6.69
N ALA A 85 -10.32 -21.20 -5.35
CA ALA A 85 -9.49 -20.39 -4.46
C ALA A 85 -7.99 -20.68 -4.63
N GLY A 86 -7.61 -21.96 -4.76
CA GLY A 86 -6.22 -22.37 -5.04
C GLY A 86 -5.72 -21.84 -6.40
N ALA A 87 -6.55 -21.89 -7.44
CA ALA A 87 -6.19 -21.35 -8.76
C ALA A 87 -6.03 -19.82 -8.72
N TYR A 88 -6.92 -19.11 -8.00
CA TYR A 88 -6.79 -17.68 -7.76
C TYR A 88 -5.45 -17.32 -7.10
N GLU A 89 -5.06 -18.06 -6.06
CA GLU A 89 -3.81 -17.83 -5.33
C GLU A 89 -2.59 -17.98 -6.24
N GLN A 90 -2.58 -18.99 -7.12
CA GLN A 90 -1.51 -19.19 -8.10
C GLN A 90 -1.40 -18.01 -9.06
N VAL A 91 -2.52 -17.50 -9.59
CA VAL A 91 -2.50 -16.34 -10.49
C VAL A 91 -1.98 -15.10 -9.77
N VAL A 92 -2.43 -14.85 -8.54
CA VAL A 92 -1.97 -13.68 -7.77
C VAL A 92 -0.49 -13.78 -7.42
N GLN A 93 -0.01 -14.93 -6.94
CA GLN A 93 1.41 -15.11 -6.65
C GLN A 93 2.28 -14.88 -7.88
N ARG A 94 1.84 -15.37 -9.05
CA ARG A 94 2.53 -15.10 -10.32
C ARG A 94 2.50 -13.61 -10.65
N ALA A 95 1.33 -12.97 -10.54
CA ALA A 95 1.16 -11.55 -10.84
C ALA A 95 2.01 -10.65 -9.92
N LEU A 96 2.21 -11.06 -8.67
CA LEU A 96 3.10 -10.42 -7.69
C LEU A 96 4.58 -10.62 -8.05
N ARG A 97 5.00 -11.84 -8.38
CA ARG A 97 6.36 -12.12 -8.89
C ARG A 97 6.68 -11.34 -10.15
N ASP A 98 5.72 -11.22 -11.05
CA ASP A 98 5.83 -10.38 -12.25
C ASP A 98 6.04 -8.89 -11.92
N CYS A 99 5.60 -8.43 -10.75
CA CYS A 99 5.86 -7.09 -10.22
C CYS A 99 7.14 -7.01 -9.36
N GLY A 100 7.93 -8.07 -9.29
CA GLY A 100 9.16 -8.15 -8.49
C GLY A 100 8.92 -8.35 -7.00
N LEU A 101 7.83 -9.03 -6.63
CA LEU A 101 7.50 -9.36 -5.24
C LEU A 101 7.59 -10.86 -5.02
N ASP A 102 8.45 -11.24 -4.07
CA ASP A 102 8.78 -12.63 -3.76
C ASP A 102 7.86 -13.20 -2.67
N GLU A 103 7.42 -12.35 -1.72
CA GLU A 103 6.43 -12.72 -0.69
C GLU A 103 5.31 -11.68 -0.56
N HIS A 104 4.12 -12.14 -0.14
CA HIS A 104 3.00 -11.26 0.18
C HIS A 104 2.32 -11.68 1.49
N ARG A 105 2.15 -10.72 2.41
CA ARG A 105 1.54 -10.88 3.73
C ARG A 105 0.27 -10.03 3.83
N LEU A 106 -0.74 -10.54 4.51
CA LEU A 106 -1.98 -9.83 4.84
C LEU A 106 -2.02 -9.58 6.34
N CYS A 107 -2.21 -8.33 6.77
CA CYS A 107 -2.40 -7.97 8.16
C CYS A 107 -3.86 -7.87 8.52
N ARG A 108 -4.14 -8.32 9.75
CA ARG A 108 -5.47 -8.42 10.32
C ARG A 108 -5.82 -7.12 11.05
N VAL A 109 -6.76 -6.34 10.52
CA VAL A 109 -7.48 -5.32 11.30
C VAL A 109 -8.97 -5.37 10.97
N PHE A 110 -9.77 -5.07 11.99
CA PHE A 110 -11.21 -5.15 12.08
C PHE A 110 -11.95 -4.40 10.94
N SER A 111 -12.79 -5.11 10.19
CA SER A 111 -13.87 -4.53 9.39
C SER A 111 -14.97 -5.56 9.11
N PRO A 112 -16.26 -5.20 9.12
CA PRO A 112 -17.37 -6.14 9.03
C PRO A 112 -17.90 -6.33 7.59
N LEU A 113 -17.04 -6.54 6.58
CA LEU A 113 -17.54 -6.83 5.22
C LEU A 113 -16.75 -7.92 4.48
N PRO A 114 -17.44 -8.86 3.81
CA PRO A 114 -16.84 -9.96 3.08
C PRO A 114 -16.58 -9.57 1.61
N GLU A 115 -15.71 -8.59 1.35
CA GLU A 115 -15.18 -8.48 -0.02
C GLU A 115 -14.23 -9.67 -0.28
N PRO A 116 -14.29 -10.33 -1.46
CA PRO A 116 -13.39 -11.41 -1.77
C PRO A 116 -11.95 -10.87 -1.87
N ARG A 117 -11.07 -11.39 -1.00
CA ARG A 117 -9.59 -11.23 -0.90
C ARG A 117 -8.87 -10.90 -2.22
N TRP A 118 -9.38 -11.41 -3.34
CA TRP A 118 -8.79 -11.32 -4.68
C TRP A 118 -9.03 -10.00 -5.41
N ASP A 119 -10.14 -9.31 -5.15
CA ASP A 119 -10.38 -8.00 -5.76
C ASP A 119 -9.52 -6.90 -5.14
N GLN A 120 -9.24 -7.01 -3.84
CA GLN A 120 -8.27 -6.15 -3.15
C GLN A 120 -6.86 -6.28 -3.74
N LEU A 121 -6.40 -7.53 -3.95
CA LEU A 121 -5.09 -7.82 -4.54
C LEU A 121 -4.99 -7.40 -6.00
N ARG A 122 -6.07 -7.58 -6.78
CA ARG A 122 -6.18 -7.04 -8.15
C ARG A 122 -5.98 -5.54 -8.18
N ARG A 123 -6.62 -4.79 -7.29
CA ARG A 123 -6.55 -3.32 -7.24
C ARG A 123 -5.14 -2.82 -6.90
N VAL A 124 -4.45 -3.50 -5.98
CA VAL A 124 -3.04 -3.26 -5.68
C VAL A 124 -2.14 -3.53 -6.88
N LEU A 125 -2.30 -4.68 -7.54
CA LEU A 125 -1.50 -5.07 -8.70
C LEU A 125 -1.68 -4.08 -9.86
N VAL A 126 -2.90 -3.61 -10.10
CA VAL A 126 -3.20 -2.54 -11.06
C VAL A 126 -2.52 -1.23 -10.62
N GLY A 127 -2.55 -0.91 -9.33
CA GLY A 127 -1.91 0.26 -8.73
C GLY A 127 -0.39 0.29 -8.92
N LEU A 128 0.29 -0.85 -8.73
CA LEU A 128 1.73 -1.03 -8.94
C LEU A 128 2.16 -0.86 -10.39
N ARG A 129 1.29 -1.24 -11.34
CA ARG A 129 1.59 -1.27 -12.78
C ARG A 129 1.26 0.03 -13.49
N ALA A 130 0.34 0.82 -12.97
CA ALA A 130 -0.04 2.09 -13.60
C ALA A 130 1.15 3.07 -13.63
N PRO A 131 1.55 3.57 -14.82
CA PRO A 131 2.64 4.52 -14.95
C PRO A 131 2.33 5.78 -14.11
N SER A 132 3.32 6.24 -13.34
CA SER A 132 3.20 7.50 -12.60
C SER A 132 3.06 8.65 -13.59
N PRO A 133 2.02 9.51 -13.49
CA PRO A 133 2.00 10.77 -14.21
C PRO A 133 2.79 11.79 -13.39
N LEU A 134 4.11 11.64 -13.28
CA LEU A 134 5.01 12.65 -12.73
C LEU A 134 6.43 12.33 -13.18
N GLY A 135 6.90 13.09 -14.16
CA GLY A 135 8.29 13.45 -14.49
C GLY A 135 9.37 12.38 -14.42
N GLU A 136 10.01 12.12 -15.55
CA GLU A 136 11.41 11.70 -15.58
C GLU A 136 12.27 12.76 -14.88
N GLU A 137 12.52 12.60 -13.59
CA GLU A 137 13.54 13.37 -12.88
C GLU A 137 14.71 12.47 -12.48
N THR A 138 15.85 12.87 -13.06
CA THR A 138 17.22 12.41 -12.89
C THR A 138 17.56 12.19 -11.41
N PRO A 139 18.35 11.16 -11.04
CA PRO A 139 18.79 10.98 -9.67
C PRO A 139 19.58 12.22 -9.21
N GLN A 140 19.01 13.01 -8.30
CA GLN A 140 19.75 14.08 -7.63
C GLN A 140 20.69 13.48 -6.60
N ALA A 141 21.90 14.04 -6.55
CA ALA A 141 23.06 13.58 -5.81
C ALA A 141 22.82 13.49 -4.29
N GLU A 142 23.55 12.56 -3.66
CA GLU A 142 23.52 12.30 -2.22
C GLU A 142 23.91 13.52 -1.38
N PRO A 143 23.13 13.90 -0.34
CA PRO A 143 23.62 14.73 0.73
C PRO A 143 24.36 13.91 1.80
N GLU A 144 25.37 14.55 2.37
CA GLU A 144 26.45 14.01 3.21
C GLU A 144 26.02 13.15 4.42
N ALA A 145 26.75 12.05 4.61
CA ALA A 145 26.46 10.91 5.48
C ALA A 145 26.63 11.11 7.00
N ARG A 146 26.62 12.34 7.55
CA ARG A 146 27.07 12.56 8.95
C ARG A 146 26.01 12.50 10.06
N THR A 147 24.74 12.26 9.76
CA THR A 147 23.68 12.11 10.79
C THR A 147 22.80 10.86 10.61
N ARG A 148 23.24 9.86 9.83
CA ARG A 148 22.45 8.67 9.45
C ARG A 148 22.27 7.60 10.56
N LEU A 149 22.85 7.78 11.75
CA LEU A 149 23.21 6.63 12.61
C LEU A 149 22.18 6.12 13.62
N ARG A 150 21.05 6.80 13.89
CA ARG A 150 20.07 6.31 14.90
C ARG A 150 18.79 5.71 14.33
N ILE A 151 18.12 6.41 13.42
CA ILE A 151 16.79 6.01 12.90
C ILE A 151 16.84 4.67 12.15
N TRP A 152 17.99 4.36 11.54
CA TRP A 152 18.13 3.21 10.65
C TRP A 152 19.19 2.19 11.10
N SER A 153 19.63 2.28 12.36
CA SER A 153 20.59 1.31 12.91
C SER A 153 19.96 -0.10 12.90
N SER A 154 20.74 -1.10 12.50
CA SER A 154 20.35 -2.51 12.42
C SER A 154 19.97 -3.13 13.77
N THR A 155 20.06 -2.38 14.86
CA THR A 155 19.74 -2.78 16.24
C THR A 155 18.26 -2.65 16.61
N LEU A 156 17.42 -2.18 15.69
CA LEU A 156 15.97 -2.02 15.90
C LEU A 156 15.17 -3.32 15.72
N THR A 157 15.79 -4.50 15.83
CA THR A 157 15.12 -5.80 15.64
C THR A 157 14.54 -6.32 16.96
N GLY A 158 13.21 -6.45 17.05
CA GLY A 158 12.48 -6.97 18.21
C GLY A 158 11.35 -6.04 18.67
N PRO A 159 10.41 -6.52 19.50
CA PRO A 159 9.25 -5.75 19.93
C PRO A 159 9.62 -4.53 20.78
N MET A 160 8.95 -3.40 20.54
CA MET A 160 9.06 -2.14 21.26
C MET A 160 7.86 -1.94 22.17
N SER A 161 8.07 -1.21 23.26
CA SER A 161 7.01 -0.62 24.07
C SER A 161 6.50 0.68 23.46
N ALA A 162 5.35 1.17 23.95
CA ALA A 162 4.74 2.39 23.44
C ALA A 162 5.62 3.63 23.67
N ALA A 163 6.33 3.67 24.82
CA ALA A 163 7.28 4.74 25.11
C ALA A 163 8.44 4.75 24.11
N GLN A 164 8.98 3.58 23.76
CA GLN A 164 10.04 3.49 22.77
C GLN A 164 9.54 3.88 21.36
N LEU A 165 8.30 3.54 21.01
CA LEU A 165 7.69 3.99 19.75
C LEU A 165 7.51 5.50 19.72
N GLU A 166 7.17 6.11 20.86
CA GLU A 166 7.08 7.56 20.99
C GLU A 166 8.44 8.23 20.77
N ASP A 167 9.48 7.73 21.42
CA ASP A 167 10.85 8.21 21.24
C ASP A 167 11.30 8.07 19.77
N LEU A 168 11.02 6.92 19.13
CA LEU A 168 11.30 6.71 17.71
C LEU A 168 10.58 7.74 16.82
N CYS A 169 9.29 7.97 17.06
CA CYS A 169 8.51 8.92 16.28
C CYS A 169 9.08 10.35 16.43
N ARG A 170 9.43 10.76 17.65
CA ARG A 170 10.05 12.07 17.91
C ARG A 170 11.42 12.19 17.26
N ASP A 171 12.25 11.16 17.35
CA ASP A 171 13.57 11.13 16.72
C ASP A 171 13.48 11.23 15.19
N VAL A 172 12.54 10.52 14.58
CA VAL A 172 12.27 10.59 13.13
C VAL A 172 11.87 12.01 12.71
N LEU A 173 10.89 12.61 13.40
CA LEU A 173 10.44 13.96 13.07
C LEU A 173 11.57 14.99 13.26
N ALA A 174 12.36 14.87 14.32
CA ALA A 174 13.49 15.74 14.58
C ALA A 174 14.58 15.63 13.50
N ALA A 175 14.94 14.42 13.07
CA ALA A 175 15.96 14.23 12.05
C ALA A 175 15.53 14.70 10.65
N LEU A 176 14.23 14.69 10.38
CA LEU A 176 13.64 15.17 9.12
C LEU A 176 13.28 16.66 9.16
N ASP A 177 13.57 17.35 10.27
CA ASP A 177 13.18 18.74 10.57
C ASP A 177 11.70 18.99 10.25
N VAL A 178 10.83 18.09 10.73
CA VAL A 178 9.38 18.16 10.57
C VAL A 178 8.79 18.81 11.82
N ARG A 179 8.11 19.93 11.63
CA ARG A 179 7.38 20.64 12.68
C ARG A 179 5.88 20.51 12.45
N PRO A 180 5.08 20.36 13.51
CA PRO A 180 3.64 20.31 13.35
C PRO A 180 3.04 21.70 13.08
N PRO A 181 1.88 21.78 12.41
CA PRO A 181 1.16 20.65 11.81
C PRO A 181 1.88 20.14 10.56
N TRP A 182 1.83 18.83 10.32
CA TRP A 182 2.48 18.21 9.16
C TRP A 182 1.58 17.17 8.48
N ASP A 183 1.84 16.94 7.19
CA ASP A 183 1.15 15.96 6.34
C ASP A 183 1.97 14.67 6.25
N PRO A 184 1.40 13.47 6.53
CA PRO A 184 2.09 12.20 6.35
C PRO A 184 2.70 11.98 4.96
N ILE A 185 2.12 12.57 3.91
CA ILE A 185 2.70 12.50 2.56
C ILE A 185 4.00 13.31 2.49
N ASP A 186 4.07 14.48 3.13
CA ASP A 186 5.30 15.28 3.22
C ASP A 186 6.37 14.57 4.05
N LEU A 187 5.96 13.94 5.16
CA LEU A 187 6.83 13.09 5.97
C LEU A 187 7.45 11.96 5.13
N CYS A 188 6.65 11.27 4.30
CA CYS A 188 7.15 10.25 3.37
C CYS A 188 8.15 10.81 2.35
N LYS A 189 7.92 12.02 1.82
CA LYS A 189 8.85 12.68 0.87
C LYS A 189 10.19 13.01 1.54
N ARG A 190 10.16 13.59 2.73
CA ARG A 190 11.36 13.91 3.51
C ARG A 190 12.12 12.64 3.89
N LEU A 191 11.42 11.62 4.36
CA LEU A 191 12.03 10.33 4.69
C LEU A 191 12.66 9.68 3.44
N SER A 192 12.00 9.77 2.28
CA SER A 192 12.51 9.31 0.99
C SER A 192 13.86 9.97 0.64
N ALA A 193 13.95 11.29 0.78
CA ALA A 193 15.19 12.04 0.56
C ALA A 193 16.27 11.66 1.58
N TYR A 194 15.91 11.61 2.86
CA TYR A 194 16.84 11.30 3.95
C TYR A 194 17.49 9.92 3.82
N ARG A 195 16.72 8.91 3.39
CA ARG A 195 17.19 7.52 3.29
C ARG A 195 17.79 7.14 1.94
N GLY A 196 17.73 8.03 0.93
CA GLY A 196 18.20 7.75 -0.43
C GLY A 196 17.43 6.66 -1.19
N ARG A 197 16.23 6.28 -0.72
CA ARG A 197 15.35 5.28 -1.34
C ARG A 197 13.95 5.85 -1.47
N ARG A 198 13.33 5.76 -2.65
CA ARG A 198 12.07 6.48 -2.91
C ARG A 198 10.92 5.91 -2.09
N ILE A 199 10.02 6.76 -1.59
CA ILE A 199 8.70 6.35 -1.05
C ILE A 199 7.64 6.95 -1.97
N LYS A 200 6.80 6.11 -2.57
CA LYS A 200 5.65 6.55 -3.35
C LYS A 200 4.39 6.32 -2.53
N VAL A 201 3.56 7.34 -2.40
CA VAL A 201 2.25 7.24 -1.74
C VAL A 201 1.17 7.43 -2.80
N LYS A 202 0.23 6.49 -2.92
CA LYS A 202 -0.77 6.50 -4.01
C LYS A 202 -2.17 6.12 -3.52
N GLY A 203 -3.14 6.99 -3.78
CA GLY A 203 -4.55 6.69 -3.62
C GLY A 203 -5.04 5.78 -4.75
N VAL A 204 -5.44 4.57 -4.40
CA VAL A 204 -6.04 3.61 -5.34
C VAL A 204 -7.43 3.23 -4.82
N ASP A 205 -8.31 2.83 -5.73
CA ASP A 205 -9.60 2.30 -5.30
C ASP A 205 -9.30 0.93 -4.71
N LEU A 206 -9.22 0.81 -3.39
CA LEU A 206 -8.99 -0.44 -2.67
C LEU A 206 -10.29 -1.17 -2.40
N GLY A 207 -11.44 -0.57 -2.76
CA GLY A 207 -12.79 -1.14 -2.69
C GLY A 207 -13.30 -1.34 -1.27
N ALA A 208 -12.60 -0.79 -0.27
CA ALA A 208 -12.96 -0.98 1.12
C ALA A 208 -13.59 0.29 1.70
N THR A 209 -14.66 0.11 2.46
CA THR A 209 -15.27 1.17 3.27
C THR A 209 -14.50 1.42 4.57
N THR A 210 -13.34 0.78 4.77
CA THR A 210 -12.56 0.78 6.02
C THR A 210 -11.04 0.86 5.79
N SER A 211 -10.28 1.05 6.88
CA SER A 211 -8.86 1.42 6.99
C SER A 211 -7.87 0.45 6.34
N ILE A 212 -7.92 0.34 5.02
CA ILE A 212 -7.02 -0.53 4.25
C ILE A 212 -5.83 0.28 3.74
N GLY A 213 -4.65 -0.20 4.07
CA GLY A 213 -3.37 0.23 3.53
C GLY A 213 -2.65 -0.93 2.84
N HIS A 214 -1.73 -0.61 1.93
CA HIS A 214 -0.86 -1.62 1.35
C HIS A 214 0.55 -1.07 1.19
N LEU A 215 1.55 -1.79 1.67
CA LEU A 215 2.95 -1.43 1.58
C LEU A 215 3.71 -2.45 0.75
N VAL A 216 4.46 -1.97 -0.23
CA VAL A 216 5.30 -2.79 -1.11
C VAL A 216 6.74 -2.33 -0.98
N GLN A 217 7.63 -3.18 -0.49
CA GLN A 217 9.05 -2.86 -0.40
C GLN A 217 9.84 -3.43 -1.57
N GLN A 218 10.45 -2.57 -2.37
CA GLN A 218 11.32 -2.97 -3.47
C GLN A 218 12.73 -2.40 -3.27
N SER A 219 13.68 -2.92 -4.04
CA SER A 219 15.10 -2.54 -3.93
C SER A 219 15.37 -1.03 -4.12
N ARG A 220 14.53 -0.32 -4.87
CA ARG A 220 14.71 1.11 -5.19
C ARG A 220 13.57 2.03 -4.76
N VAL A 221 12.38 1.49 -4.57
CA VAL A 221 11.19 2.25 -4.22
C VAL A 221 10.31 1.42 -3.29
N ASP A 222 9.86 2.05 -2.21
CA ASP A 222 8.77 1.50 -1.42
C ASP A 222 7.48 2.22 -1.84
N SER A 223 6.38 1.48 -1.99
CA SER A 223 5.08 2.03 -2.39
C SER A 223 4.05 1.80 -1.31
N ILE A 224 3.46 2.88 -0.82
CA ILE A 224 2.34 2.91 0.12
C ILE A 224 1.07 3.22 -0.69
N PHE A 225 0.05 2.38 -0.55
CA PHE A 225 -1.26 2.57 -1.14
C PHE A 225 -2.29 2.76 -0.03
N TYR A 226 -3.28 3.60 -0.31
CA TYR A 226 -4.41 3.87 0.57
C TYR A 226 -5.69 3.99 -0.26
N GLU A 227 -6.85 3.81 0.38
CA GLU A 227 -8.15 3.97 -0.28
C GLU A 227 -8.35 5.42 -0.72
N ARG A 228 -8.46 5.64 -2.03
CA ARG A 228 -8.54 6.98 -2.63
C ARG A 228 -9.68 7.81 -2.04
N THR A 229 -10.82 7.19 -1.74
CA THR A 229 -12.00 7.87 -1.20
C THR A 229 -12.00 7.96 0.33
N ALA A 230 -10.94 7.53 1.02
CA ALA A 230 -10.87 7.60 2.47
C ALA A 230 -10.88 9.05 2.98
N PRO A 231 -11.64 9.36 4.05
CA PRO A 231 -11.56 10.64 4.74
C PRO A 231 -10.12 10.96 5.18
N ALA A 232 -9.73 12.24 5.13
CA ALA A 232 -8.35 12.66 5.43
C ALA A 232 -7.78 12.09 6.75
N PRO A 233 -8.50 12.11 7.89
CA PRO A 233 -7.99 11.50 9.13
C PRO A 233 -7.70 9.99 9.02
N GLN A 234 -8.52 9.26 8.26
CA GLN A 234 -8.34 7.83 8.04
C GLN A 234 -7.17 7.56 7.07
N ARG A 235 -7.11 8.30 5.96
CA ARG A 235 -5.98 8.26 5.03
C ARG A 235 -4.66 8.50 5.75
N ASP A 236 -4.60 9.55 6.57
CA ASP A 236 -3.39 9.98 7.26
C ASP A 236 -2.92 8.90 8.26
N LEU A 237 -3.87 8.27 8.96
CA LEU A 237 -3.58 7.15 9.87
C LEU A 237 -3.08 5.92 9.11
N VAL A 238 -3.70 5.58 7.97
CA VAL A 238 -3.26 4.47 7.11
C VAL A 238 -1.83 4.71 6.60
N ILE A 239 -1.54 5.90 6.09
CA ILE A 239 -0.18 6.22 5.62
C ILE A 239 0.82 6.14 6.77
N ALA A 240 0.47 6.65 7.95
CA ALA A 240 1.33 6.57 9.13
C ALA A 240 1.56 5.12 9.58
N HIS A 241 0.56 4.24 9.50
CA HIS A 241 0.67 2.81 9.79
C HIS A 241 1.70 2.13 8.90
N GLU A 242 1.56 2.29 7.58
CA GLU A 242 2.51 1.74 6.62
C GLU A 242 3.92 2.34 6.80
N LEU A 243 4.01 3.61 7.21
CA LEU A 243 5.28 4.24 7.51
C LEU A 243 5.97 3.60 8.72
N ILE A 244 5.23 3.16 9.75
CA ILE A 244 5.83 2.45 10.88
C ILE A 244 6.36 1.08 10.44
N HIS A 245 5.66 0.34 9.59
CA HIS A 245 6.19 -0.90 9.01
C HIS A 245 7.52 -0.67 8.28
N LEU A 246 7.63 0.45 7.55
CA LEU A 246 8.89 0.89 6.97
C LEU A 246 9.91 1.18 8.07
N LEU A 247 9.65 2.12 8.98
CA LEU A 247 10.58 2.57 10.02
C LEU A 247 11.09 1.44 10.92
N ARG A 248 10.28 0.41 11.12
CA ARG A 248 10.58 -0.75 11.97
C ARG A 248 11.10 -1.96 11.20
N ARG A 249 11.14 -1.90 9.87
CA ARG A 249 11.53 -3.01 8.98
C ARG A 249 10.74 -4.28 9.30
N HIS A 250 9.43 -4.15 9.40
CA HIS A 250 8.53 -5.30 9.61
C HIS A 250 8.43 -6.22 8.40
N LEU A 251 8.96 -5.78 7.26
CA LEU A 251 8.97 -6.45 5.98
C LEU A 251 10.40 -6.62 5.48
N ASP A 252 10.63 -7.72 4.77
CA ASP A 252 11.87 -7.96 4.03
C ASP A 252 11.79 -7.35 2.62
N PHE A 253 12.92 -7.22 1.96
CA PHE A 253 12.94 -6.72 0.58
C PHE A 253 12.26 -7.72 -0.36
N GLY A 254 11.35 -7.24 -1.21
CA GLY A 254 10.55 -8.10 -2.07
C GLY A 254 9.23 -8.51 -1.42
N ASP A 255 8.98 -8.13 -0.16
CA ASP A 255 7.71 -8.36 0.50
C ASP A 255 6.70 -7.26 0.15
N ALA A 256 5.43 -7.68 0.07
CA ALA A 256 4.29 -6.79 0.08
C ALA A 256 3.37 -7.10 1.27
N LEU A 257 2.74 -6.08 1.83
CA LEU A 257 1.89 -6.15 3.02
C LEU A 257 0.57 -5.46 2.73
N THR A 258 -0.57 -6.12 2.97
CA THR A 258 -1.89 -5.47 2.94
C THR A 258 -2.46 -5.41 4.33
N CYS A 259 -2.66 -4.24 4.91
CA CYS A 259 -3.27 -4.08 6.22
C CYS A 259 -4.80 -3.92 6.13
N GLY A 260 -5.53 -4.49 7.09
CA GLY A 260 -6.99 -4.37 7.18
C GLY A 260 -7.80 -5.42 6.42
N ALA A 261 -7.21 -6.58 6.09
CA ALA A 261 -7.94 -7.70 5.48
C ALA A 261 -8.45 -8.67 6.55
N ASP A 262 -9.76 -8.97 6.55
CA ASP A 262 -10.42 -9.90 7.48
C ASP A 262 -10.16 -11.36 7.07
N LEU A 263 -9.67 -12.17 8.02
CA LEU A 263 -9.56 -13.63 7.89
C LEU A 263 -9.86 -14.31 9.24
N GLY A 264 -11.01 -14.01 9.85
CA GLY A 264 -11.59 -14.87 10.88
C GLY A 264 -10.90 -14.87 12.26
N THR A 265 -11.61 -15.46 13.22
CA THR A 265 -11.52 -15.23 14.67
C THR A 265 -10.20 -15.61 15.34
N GLU A 266 -9.18 -14.75 15.31
CA GLU A 266 -8.15 -14.65 16.35
C GLU A 266 -7.65 -13.20 16.48
N ASN A 267 -7.52 -12.73 17.73
CA ASN A 267 -7.28 -11.34 18.15
C ASN A 267 -6.27 -10.57 17.28
N ALA A 268 -6.65 -9.37 16.83
CA ALA A 268 -5.88 -8.42 15.99
C ALA A 268 -4.58 -7.86 16.63
N TYR A 269 -4.12 -8.45 17.74
CA TYR A 269 -2.91 -8.11 18.48
C TYR A 269 -1.93 -9.29 18.61
N SER A 270 -2.16 -10.41 17.91
CA SER A 270 -1.29 -11.57 18.00
C SER A 270 0.08 -11.38 17.32
N ASP A 271 0.21 -10.39 16.40
CA ASP A 271 1.50 -9.95 15.86
C ASP A 271 1.92 -8.62 16.48
N TRP A 272 3.03 -8.63 17.20
CA TRP A 272 3.61 -7.43 17.82
C TRP A 272 3.98 -6.36 16.79
N ARG A 273 4.26 -6.74 15.53
CA ARG A 273 4.57 -5.81 14.43
C ARG A 273 3.37 -4.95 14.05
N GLU A 274 2.17 -5.52 14.06
CA GLU A 274 0.92 -4.81 13.81
C GLU A 274 0.56 -3.90 14.97
N TRP A 275 0.74 -4.39 16.21
CA TRP A 275 0.57 -3.55 17.39
C TRP A 275 1.49 -2.33 17.33
N GLU A 276 2.76 -2.51 16.96
CA GLU A 276 3.71 -1.41 16.81
C GLU A 276 3.29 -0.44 15.72
N ALA A 277 2.83 -0.94 14.56
CA ALA A 277 2.38 -0.12 13.46
C ALA A 277 1.17 0.74 13.83
N GLU A 278 0.15 0.13 14.46
CA GLU A 278 -1.05 0.84 14.90
C GLU A 278 -0.74 1.87 15.99
N VAL A 279 0.04 1.50 17.01
CA VAL A 279 0.40 2.40 18.11
C VAL A 279 1.28 3.54 17.61
N GLY A 280 2.31 3.23 16.81
CA GLY A 280 3.19 4.23 16.21
C GLY A 280 2.44 5.19 15.28
N ALA A 281 1.49 4.69 14.49
CA ALA A 281 0.65 5.52 13.63
C ALA A 281 -0.20 6.52 14.42
N ARG A 282 -0.79 6.08 15.54
CA ARG A 282 -1.56 6.96 16.43
C ARG A 282 -0.69 7.99 17.12
N ILE A 283 0.52 7.62 17.53
CA ILE A 283 1.51 8.56 18.07
C ILE A 283 1.84 9.61 17.02
N LEU A 284 2.23 9.21 15.82
CA LEU A 284 2.52 10.11 14.70
C LEU A 284 1.34 11.03 14.39
N ALA A 285 0.13 10.50 14.28
CA ALA A 285 -1.08 11.30 14.05
C ALA A 285 -1.37 12.29 15.19
N GLY A 286 -1.05 11.93 16.43
CA GLY A 286 -1.12 12.83 17.58
C GLY A 286 -0.11 13.97 17.47
N LEU A 287 1.16 13.64 17.22
CA LEU A 287 2.25 14.60 17.02
C LEU A 287 1.98 15.56 15.84
N ALA A 288 1.36 15.08 14.76
CA ALA A 288 0.96 15.89 13.62
C ALA A 288 -0.03 17.01 13.96
N ARG A 289 -0.83 16.81 15.02
CA ARG A 289 -1.88 17.74 15.45
C ARG A 289 -1.45 18.63 16.62
N GLU A 290 -0.26 18.41 17.18
CA GLU A 290 0.29 19.30 18.20
C GLU A 290 0.40 20.72 17.65
N ARG A 291 -0.14 21.71 18.37
CA ARG A 291 0.06 23.10 17.97
C ARG A 291 1.56 23.42 18.10
N PRO A 292 2.17 24.11 17.12
CA PRO A 292 3.54 24.57 17.28
C PRO A 292 3.64 25.35 18.59
N ARG A 293 4.66 25.05 19.40
CA ARG A 293 4.95 25.85 20.59
C ARG A 293 5.12 27.31 20.13
N PRO A 294 4.52 28.29 20.83
CA PRO A 294 4.67 29.68 20.44
C PRO A 294 6.17 30.03 20.43
N ASN A 295 6.58 30.84 19.46
CA ASN A 295 7.99 31.16 19.30
C ASN A 295 8.49 31.88 20.56
N GLY A 296 9.60 31.41 21.13
CA GLY A 296 10.20 32.05 22.28
C GLY A 296 10.83 33.39 21.91
N LEU A 297 10.56 34.42 22.71
CA LEU A 297 11.28 35.68 22.63
C LEU A 297 12.71 35.49 23.11
N ARG A 298 13.66 36.11 22.40
CA ARG A 298 15.06 36.16 22.86
C ARG A 298 15.13 37.01 24.15
N PRO A 299 16.02 36.68 25.10
CA PRO A 299 16.28 37.54 26.24
C PRO A 299 16.77 38.93 25.78
N GLY A 300 16.27 40.00 26.41
CA GLY A 300 16.71 41.37 26.15
C GLY A 300 15.93 42.14 25.07
N VAL A 301 14.81 41.60 24.58
CA VAL A 301 13.89 42.30 23.65
C VAL A 301 13.22 43.49 24.35
N SER A 302 13.15 44.64 23.66
CA SER A 302 12.57 45.87 24.24
C SER A 302 11.08 45.69 24.55
N PRO A 303 10.48 46.54 25.42
CA PRO A 303 9.03 46.50 25.68
C PRO A 303 8.19 46.71 24.41
N GLU A 304 8.63 47.58 23.49
CA GLU A 304 7.92 47.82 22.22
C GLU A 304 8.01 46.61 21.28
N GLU A 305 9.20 46.02 21.17
CA GLU A 305 9.41 44.80 20.37
C GLU A 305 8.65 43.61 20.95
N ARG A 306 8.49 43.54 22.27
CA ARG A 306 7.63 42.56 22.96
C ARG A 306 6.17 42.70 22.58
N GLY A 307 5.66 43.93 22.51
CA GLY A 307 4.29 44.21 22.08
C GLY A 307 4.03 43.77 20.64
N ILE A 308 4.98 44.04 19.74
CA ILE A 308 4.92 43.61 18.34
C ILE A 308 5.00 42.08 18.24
N ALA A 309 5.97 41.45 18.91
CA ALA A 309 6.16 40.01 18.87
C ALA A 309 5.00 39.22 19.47
N GLY A 310 4.38 39.74 20.54
CA GLY A 310 3.16 39.17 21.12
C GLY A 310 1.98 39.17 20.14
N ALA A 311 1.84 40.22 19.31
CA ALA A 311 0.84 40.26 18.25
C ALA A 311 1.06 39.20 17.15
N PHE A 312 2.30 38.72 16.99
CA PHE A 312 2.68 37.61 16.09
C PHE A 312 2.81 36.26 16.81
N GLY A 313 2.33 36.14 18.04
CA GLY A 313 2.25 34.86 18.77
C GLY A 313 3.57 34.39 19.39
N PHE A 314 4.51 35.30 19.66
CA PHE A 314 5.70 34.98 20.44
C PHE A 314 5.40 35.10 21.95
N VAL A 315 6.06 34.27 22.76
CA VAL A 315 5.93 34.27 24.23
C VAL A 315 7.31 34.36 24.88
N ASP A 316 7.37 34.92 26.10
CA ASP A 316 8.60 34.90 26.90
C ASP A 316 9.01 33.45 27.19
N GLN A 317 10.31 33.15 27.11
CA GLN A 317 10.83 31.85 27.55
C GLN A 317 10.99 31.88 29.07
N GLU A 318 10.31 30.97 29.78
CA GLU A 318 10.47 30.73 31.22
C GLU A 318 11.87 30.21 31.59
#